data_AF-A0A9P5TM81-F1
#
_entry.id   AF-A0A9P5TM81-F1
#
_cell.length_a   1.000
_cell.length_b   1.000
_cell.length_c   1.000
_cell.angle_alpha   90.00
_cell.angle_beta   90.00
_cell.angle_gamma   90.00
#
_symmetry.space_group_name_H-M   'P 1'
#
loop_
_entity.id
_entity.type
_entity.pdbx_description
1 polymer ?
#
loop_
_entity_poly.entity_id
_entity_poly.type
_entity_poly.pdbx_seq_one_letter_code
_entity_poly.pdbx_strand_id
1 'polypeptide(L)'
;VPNFLGATLPRCDQGDREYYCCAMLTLFKPWRTGKELKQCETWDQTFASQFFSERQLQLMNNFNIKYECLDACDDFCAQMKKGVDSDIVGSWLQYDNESEDPIDNSKNEMYPELDEPPESPLQCGERQKRRLKEAAEINAILSRIGWINPCNNVSDIISSFKPDRILSGSQW
;
A
#
# COMPACT_ATOMS: atom_id res chain seq x y z
N VAL A 1 -11.32 0.02 19.08
CA VAL A 1 -11.51 0.37 17.66
C VAL A 1 -11.39 -0.92 16.86
N PRO A 2 -12.34 -1.27 15.99
CA PRO A 2 -12.23 -2.49 15.17
C PRO A 2 -10.93 -2.46 14.35
N ASN A 3 -10.19 -3.57 14.34
CA ASN A 3 -9.00 -3.74 13.52
C ASN A 3 -9.37 -4.62 12.33
N PHE A 4 -9.32 -4.05 11.12
CA PHE A 4 -9.59 -4.80 9.89
C PHE A 4 -8.33 -5.58 9.53
N LEU A 5 -8.35 -6.89 9.77
CA LEU A 5 -7.25 -7.79 9.40
C LEU A 5 -7.56 -8.37 8.01
N GLY A 6 -6.70 -8.07 7.02
CA GLY A 6 -6.80 -8.59 5.66
C GLY A 6 -7.05 -7.53 4.59
N ALA A 7 -7.94 -7.85 3.65
CA ALA A 7 -8.26 -7.01 2.49
C ALA A 7 -8.88 -5.66 2.87
N THR A 8 -8.72 -4.70 1.96
CA THR A 8 -9.28 -3.35 2.06
C THR A 8 -10.82 -3.40 2.07
N LEU A 9 -11.47 -2.42 2.71
CA LEU A 9 -12.94 -2.34 2.72
C LEU A 9 -13.47 -2.14 1.30
N PRO A 10 -14.53 -2.85 0.86
CA PRO A 10 -14.98 -2.77 -0.52
C PRO A 10 -15.42 -1.36 -0.93
N ARG A 11 -15.15 -1.01 -2.19
CA ARG A 11 -15.58 0.25 -2.83
C ARG A 11 -17.09 0.24 -3.06
N CYS A 12 -17.73 1.41 -3.04
CA CYS A 12 -19.18 1.49 -3.21
C CYS A 12 -19.61 1.55 -4.68
N ASP A 13 -18.73 2.04 -5.55
CA ASP A 13 -18.95 2.38 -6.95
C ASP A 13 -18.43 1.29 -7.92
N GLN A 14 -17.42 0.52 -7.50
CA GLN A 14 -16.78 -0.50 -8.31
C GLN A 14 -16.63 -1.83 -7.56
N GLY A 15 -16.57 -2.93 -8.31
CA GLY A 15 -16.34 -4.28 -7.79
C GLY A 15 -17.64 -5.05 -7.50
N ASP A 16 -17.57 -5.99 -6.56
CA ASP A 16 -18.69 -6.85 -6.21
C ASP A 16 -19.66 -6.15 -5.25
N ARG A 17 -20.84 -5.80 -5.77
CA ARG A 17 -21.92 -5.16 -5.01
C ARG A 17 -22.44 -6.03 -3.87
N GLU A 18 -22.56 -7.34 -4.07
CA GLU A 18 -23.03 -8.26 -3.03
C GLU A 18 -22.05 -8.30 -1.87
N TYR A 19 -20.74 -8.29 -2.17
CA TYR A 19 -19.70 -8.20 -1.16
C TYR A 19 -19.71 -6.86 -0.41
N TYR A 20 -19.89 -5.73 -1.11
CA TYR A 20 -20.07 -4.42 -0.49
C TYR A 20 -21.23 -4.41 0.49
N CYS A 21 -22.41 -4.86 0.05
CA CYS A 21 -23.62 -4.91 0.87
C CYS A 21 -23.44 -5.81 2.10
N CYS A 22 -22.81 -6.98 1.92
CA CYS A 22 -22.47 -7.89 3.02
C CYS A 22 -21.54 -7.21 4.05
N ALA A 23 -20.45 -6.57 3.60
CA ALA A 23 -19.50 -5.89 4.48
C ALA A 23 -20.16 -4.76 5.28
N MET A 24 -20.98 -3.92 4.61
CA MET A 24 -21.67 -2.81 5.25
C MET A 24 -22.73 -3.28 6.26
N LEU A 25 -23.49 -4.33 5.94
CA LEU A 25 -24.41 -4.95 6.89
C LEU A 25 -23.66 -5.51 8.10
N THR A 26 -22.53 -6.18 7.89
CA THR A 26 -21.70 -6.75 8.96
C THR A 26 -21.24 -5.67 9.96
N LEU A 27 -20.94 -4.46 9.47
CA LEU A 27 -20.43 -3.37 10.30
C LEU A 27 -21.53 -2.58 11.02
N PHE A 28 -22.66 -2.36 10.36
CA PHE A 28 -23.64 -1.38 10.82
C PHE A 28 -24.97 -1.96 11.27
N LYS A 29 -25.30 -3.18 10.85
CA LYS A 29 -26.45 -3.92 11.37
C LYS A 29 -26.01 -4.63 12.64
N PRO A 30 -26.75 -4.56 13.76
CA PRO A 30 -26.48 -5.43 14.90
C PRO A 30 -26.88 -6.87 14.56
N TRP A 31 -25.99 -7.83 14.82
CA TRP A 31 -26.26 -9.25 14.59
C TRP A 31 -25.58 -10.10 15.67
N ARG A 32 -26.21 -11.22 16.01
CA ARG A 32 -25.64 -12.27 16.87
C ARG A 32 -25.39 -13.56 16.10
N THR A 33 -26.11 -13.76 15.00
CA THR A 33 -25.97 -14.92 14.13
C THR A 33 -26.00 -14.49 12.66
N GLY A 34 -25.35 -15.25 11.78
CA GLY A 34 -25.31 -14.91 10.34
C GLY A 34 -26.70 -14.87 9.68
N LYS A 35 -27.69 -15.58 10.22
CA LYS A 35 -29.08 -15.55 9.74
C LYS A 35 -29.78 -14.20 9.95
N GLU A 36 -29.39 -13.47 10.98
CA GLU A 36 -29.91 -12.11 11.21
C GLU A 36 -29.32 -11.10 10.21
N LEU A 37 -28.13 -11.42 9.68
CA LEU A 37 -27.43 -10.57 8.74
C LEU A 37 -28.04 -10.64 7.33
N LYS A 38 -28.29 -11.85 6.83
CA LYS A 38 -28.90 -12.10 5.52
C LYS A 38 -30.33 -12.62 5.66
N GLN A 39 -31.31 -11.73 5.55
CA GLN A 39 -32.73 -12.07 5.67
C GLN A 39 -33.38 -12.36 4.32
N CYS A 40 -32.91 -11.71 3.26
CA CYS A 40 -33.37 -11.95 1.88
C CYS A 40 -32.44 -12.91 1.13
N GLU A 41 -32.83 -13.25 -0.10
CA GLU A 41 -32.05 -14.13 -0.97
C GLU A 41 -30.70 -13.50 -1.38
N THR A 42 -30.67 -12.16 -1.56
CA THR A 42 -29.47 -11.40 -1.91
C THR A 42 -29.08 -10.39 -0.82
N TRP A 43 -27.78 -10.08 -0.76
CA TRP A 43 -27.26 -9.07 0.16
C TRP A 43 -27.71 -7.67 -0.21
N ASP A 44 -27.81 -7.35 -1.50
CA ASP A 44 -28.27 -6.04 -1.96
C ASP A 44 -29.73 -5.75 -1.55
N GLN A 45 -30.63 -6.73 -1.67
CA GLN A 45 -32.02 -6.59 -1.19
C GLN A 45 -32.08 -6.37 0.33
N THR A 46 -31.29 -7.16 1.09
CA THR A 46 -31.24 -7.02 2.55
C THR A 46 -30.70 -5.64 2.93
N PHE A 47 -29.68 -5.15 2.22
CA PHE A 47 -29.08 -3.84 2.41
C PHE A 47 -30.08 -2.71 2.10
N ALA A 48 -30.81 -2.79 0.98
CA ALA A 48 -31.82 -1.81 0.59
C ALA A 48 -32.99 -1.72 1.58
N SER A 49 -33.34 -2.84 2.25
CA SER A 49 -34.37 -2.88 3.28
C SER A 49 -33.91 -2.38 4.65
N GLN A 50 -32.59 -2.30 4.88
CA GLN A 50 -32.03 -1.92 6.17
C GLN A 50 -32.06 -0.40 6.34
N PHE A 51 -32.53 0.04 7.50
CA PHE A 51 -32.43 1.45 7.88
C PHE A 51 -31.03 1.73 8.43
N PHE A 52 -30.35 2.68 7.80
CA PHE A 52 -29.07 3.23 8.27
C PHE A 52 -29.30 4.63 8.85
N SER A 53 -28.63 4.93 9.96
CA SER A 53 -28.62 6.30 10.49
C SER A 53 -27.79 7.22 9.59
N GLU A 54 -28.06 8.53 9.66
CA GLU A 54 -27.30 9.52 8.91
C GLU A 54 -25.79 9.42 9.20
N ARG A 55 -25.44 9.16 10.47
CA ARG A 55 -24.04 8.96 10.86
C ARG A 55 -23.41 7.73 10.19
N GLN A 56 -24.17 6.64 10.03
CA GLN A 56 -23.67 5.44 9.36
C GLN A 56 -23.46 5.70 7.87
N LEU A 57 -24.39 6.39 7.21
CA LEU A 57 -24.24 6.78 5.80
C LEU A 57 -23.03 7.69 5.58
N GLN A 58 -22.80 8.66 6.48
CA GLN A 58 -21.59 9.49 6.44
C GLN A 58 -20.31 8.65 6.56
N LEU A 59 -20.28 7.65 7.45
CA LEU A 59 -19.12 6.77 7.60
C LEU A 59 -18.93 5.88 6.36
N MET A 60 -20.01 5.35 5.79
CA MET A 60 -19.96 4.59 4.53
C MET A 60 -19.35 5.42 3.39
N ASN A 61 -19.75 6.69 3.27
CA ASN A 61 -19.16 7.60 2.28
C ASN A 61 -17.68 7.85 2.56
N ASN A 62 -17.30 8.05 3.82
CA ASN A 62 -15.90 8.27 4.20
C ASN A 62 -15.00 7.07 3.88
N PHE A 63 -15.54 5.85 3.87
CA PHE A 63 -14.77 4.67 3.44
C PHE A 63 -14.32 4.76 1.97
N ASN A 64 -15.02 5.53 1.15
CA ASN A 64 -14.67 5.73 -0.26
C ASN A 64 -13.49 6.69 -0.47
N ILE A 65 -13.19 7.57 0.50
CA ILE A 65 -12.15 8.62 0.37
C ILE A 65 -10.78 8.03 0.02
N LYS A 66 -10.43 6.87 0.60
CA LYS A 66 -9.15 6.20 0.27
C LYS A 66 -9.05 5.94 -1.23
N TYR A 67 -10.13 5.45 -1.83
CA TYR A 67 -10.17 5.09 -3.25
C TYR A 67 -10.17 6.33 -4.13
N GLU A 68 -10.90 7.37 -3.76
CA GLU A 68 -10.84 8.66 -4.47
C GLU A 68 -9.42 9.24 -4.50
N CYS A 69 -8.67 9.11 -3.41
CA CYS A 69 -7.26 9.53 -3.38
C CYS A 69 -6.36 8.65 -4.25
N LEU A 70 -6.58 7.34 -4.27
CA LEU A 70 -5.82 6.41 -5.11
C LEU A 70 -6.10 6.69 -6.60
N ASP A 71 -7.36 6.83 -6.98
CA ASP A 71 -7.79 7.13 -8.34
C ASP A 71 -7.21 8.49 -8.80
N ALA A 72 -7.24 9.51 -7.95
CA ALA A 72 -6.62 10.81 -8.26
C ALA A 72 -5.11 10.72 -8.45
N CYS A 73 -4.43 9.87 -7.66
CA CYS A 73 -3.00 9.60 -7.81
C CYS A 73 -2.71 8.89 -9.13
N ASP A 74 -3.50 7.86 -9.46
CA ASP A 74 -3.36 7.09 -10.69
C ASP A 74 -3.65 7.93 -11.93
N ASP A 75 -4.68 8.78 -11.89
CA ASP A 75 -5.00 9.73 -12.96
C ASP A 75 -3.87 10.72 -13.18
N PHE A 76 -3.29 11.26 -12.10
CA PHE A 76 -2.13 12.15 -12.18
C PHE A 76 -0.92 11.42 -12.78
N CYS A 77 -0.64 10.20 -12.32
CA CYS A 77 0.44 9.37 -12.86
C CYS A 77 0.23 9.06 -14.35
N ALA A 78 -1.00 8.76 -14.75
CA ALA A 78 -1.36 8.49 -16.15
C ALA A 78 -1.21 9.75 -17.02
N GLN A 79 -1.55 10.93 -16.50
CA GLN A 79 -1.33 12.21 -17.19
C GLN A 79 0.15 12.51 -17.38
N MET A 80 0.98 12.30 -16.34
CA MET A 80 2.43 12.51 -16.42
C MET A 80 3.08 11.59 -17.45
N LYS A 81 2.65 10.32 -17.54
CA LYS A 81 3.14 9.36 -18.55
C LYS A 81 2.76 9.73 -19.99
N LYS A 82 1.68 10.50 -20.21
CA LYS A 82 1.26 10.93 -21.56
C LYS A 82 2.06 12.12 -22.09
N GLY A 83 2.75 12.86 -21.23
CA GLY A 83 3.41 14.14 -21.58
C GLY A 83 4.93 14.20 -21.36
N VAL A 84 5.53 13.20 -20.71
CA VAL A 84 6.97 13.16 -20.37
C VAL A 84 7.55 11.81 -20.81
N ASP A 85 8.78 11.81 -21.34
CA ASP A 85 9.52 10.57 -21.63
C ASP A 85 9.56 9.70 -20.37
N SER A 86 9.21 8.42 -20.51
CA SER A 86 9.05 7.44 -19.41
C SER A 86 10.26 7.33 -18.48
N ASP A 87 11.42 7.80 -18.95
CA ASP A 87 12.71 7.67 -18.28
C ASP A 87 12.90 8.70 -17.14
N ILE A 88 12.11 9.78 -17.11
CA ILE A 88 12.21 10.83 -16.08
C ILE A 88 11.18 10.64 -14.96
N VAL A 89 9.98 10.12 -15.26
CA VAL A 89 8.91 9.92 -14.28
C VAL A 89 9.12 8.60 -13.56
N GLY A 90 10.02 8.65 -12.59
CA GLY A 90 10.69 7.52 -11.99
C GLY A 90 9.80 6.41 -11.40
N SER A 91 10.37 5.22 -11.50
CA SER A 91 10.31 4.02 -10.65
C SER A 91 9.70 4.12 -9.22
N TRP A 92 9.66 5.32 -8.60
CA TRP A 92 9.10 5.57 -7.27
C TRP A 92 7.56 5.60 -7.22
N LEU A 93 6.87 5.92 -8.32
CA LEU A 93 5.40 5.94 -8.39
C LEU A 93 4.78 4.56 -8.65
N GLN A 94 5.61 3.52 -8.83
CA GLN A 94 5.16 2.19 -9.22
C GLN A 94 4.99 1.22 -8.03
N TYR A 95 5.23 1.70 -6.81
CA TYR A 95 5.27 0.85 -5.61
C TYR A 95 3.88 0.50 -5.04
N ASP A 96 2.83 1.27 -5.38
CA ASP A 96 1.49 1.07 -4.80
C ASP A 96 0.51 0.29 -5.70
N ASN A 97 0.92 -0.08 -6.92
CA ASN A 97 0.04 -0.70 -7.91
C ASN A 97 0.09 -2.26 -7.92
N GLU A 98 0.65 -2.88 -6.88
CA GLU A 98 0.54 -4.34 -6.67
C GLU A 98 -0.09 -4.62 -5.30
N SER A 99 -1.43 -4.69 -5.23
CA SER A 99 -2.17 -5.68 -4.40
C SER A 99 -3.71 -5.53 -4.47
N GLU A 100 -4.27 -5.57 -5.68
CA GLU A 100 -5.63 -6.09 -5.90
C GLU A 100 -5.62 -6.97 -7.16
N ASP A 101 -4.87 -8.08 -7.12
CA ASP A 101 -4.99 -9.13 -8.13
C ASP A 101 -6.28 -9.94 -7.89
N PRO A 102 -7.12 -10.17 -8.92
CA PRO A 102 -8.18 -11.17 -8.85
C PRO A 102 -7.55 -12.54 -8.60
N ILE A 103 -8.03 -13.24 -7.57
CA ILE A 103 -7.60 -14.60 -7.25
C ILE A 103 -7.96 -15.52 -8.42
N ASP A 104 -6.98 -15.86 -9.27
CA ASP A 104 -7.07 -16.98 -10.21
C ASP A 104 -6.92 -18.28 -9.42
N ASN A 105 -8.07 -18.87 -9.06
CA ASN A 105 -8.19 -20.08 -8.25
C ASN A 105 -7.81 -21.37 -9.00
N SER A 106 -7.01 -21.31 -10.07
CA SER A 106 -6.71 -22.47 -10.92
C SER A 106 -5.45 -23.26 -10.54
N LYS A 107 -4.68 -22.89 -9.52
CA LYS A 107 -3.53 -23.70 -9.08
C LYS A 107 -3.55 -23.93 -7.58
N ASN A 108 -4.06 -25.12 -7.24
CA ASN A 108 -3.97 -25.74 -5.93
C ASN A 108 -2.50 -26.04 -5.61
N GLU A 109 -1.74 -25.05 -5.16
CA GLU A 109 -0.41 -25.24 -4.56
C GLU A 109 -0.51 -25.01 -3.05
N MET A 110 -0.29 -26.12 -2.34
CA MET A 110 -0.19 -26.25 -0.90
C MET A 110 0.84 -25.24 -0.36
N TYR A 111 0.38 -24.23 0.38
CA TYR A 111 1.25 -23.28 1.08
C TYR A 111 2.20 -24.02 2.02
N PRO A 112 3.54 -23.91 1.87
CA PRO A 112 4.46 -24.39 2.87
C PRO A 112 4.41 -23.48 4.10
N GLU A 113 4.39 -24.13 5.26
CA GLU A 113 4.50 -23.57 6.61
C GLU A 113 5.62 -22.52 6.70
N LEU A 114 5.30 -21.33 7.22
CA LEU A 114 6.09 -20.08 7.10
C LEU A 114 7.42 -20.05 7.88
N ASP A 115 7.91 -21.17 8.43
CA ASP A 115 9.07 -21.20 9.33
C ASP A 115 10.29 -21.97 8.80
N GLU A 116 10.27 -22.48 7.56
CA GLU A 116 11.45 -23.11 6.97
C GLU A 116 12.32 -22.08 6.20
N PRO A 117 13.56 -21.80 6.64
CA PRO A 117 14.47 -20.94 5.89
C PRO A 117 14.79 -21.61 4.54
N PRO A 118 14.81 -20.84 3.43
CA PRO A 118 14.97 -21.41 2.09
C PRO A 118 16.27 -22.19 1.96
N GLU A 119 16.19 -23.45 1.50
CA GLU A 119 17.30 -24.42 1.42
C GLU A 119 18.48 -23.99 0.53
N SER A 120 18.41 -22.87 -0.18
CA SER A 120 19.55 -22.32 -0.91
C SER A 120 19.41 -20.82 -1.19
N PRO A 121 20.40 -19.98 -0.82
CA PRO A 121 20.43 -18.55 -1.13
C PRO A 121 20.45 -18.19 -2.63
N LEU A 122 20.47 -19.19 -3.52
CA LEU A 122 20.65 -19.01 -4.96
C LEU A 122 19.44 -19.39 -5.83
N GLN A 123 18.30 -19.79 -5.24
CA GLN A 123 17.03 -19.82 -5.99
C GLN A 123 16.47 -18.40 -6.11
N CYS A 124 17.20 -17.58 -6.86
CA CYS A 124 16.84 -16.23 -7.17
C CYS A 124 15.76 -16.29 -8.27
N GLY A 125 14.50 -16.07 -7.92
CA GLY A 125 13.43 -15.92 -8.91
C GLY A 125 13.76 -14.81 -9.91
N GLU A 126 13.22 -14.87 -11.13
CA GLU A 126 13.54 -13.93 -12.21
C GLU A 126 13.37 -12.45 -11.80
N ARG A 127 12.39 -12.18 -10.93
CA ARG A 127 12.15 -10.85 -10.34
C ARG A 127 13.32 -10.36 -9.46
N GLN A 128 13.92 -11.25 -8.67
CA GLN A 128 15.05 -10.93 -7.81
C GLN A 128 16.34 -10.74 -8.61
N LYS A 129 16.54 -11.53 -9.69
CA LYS A 129 17.66 -11.32 -10.62
C LYS A 129 17.61 -9.95 -11.27
N ARG A 130 16.41 -9.52 -11.70
CA ARG A 130 16.18 -8.18 -12.27
C ARG A 130 16.54 -7.09 -11.26
N ARG A 131 16.03 -7.19 -10.03
CA ARG A 131 16.35 -6.24 -8.94
C ARG A 131 17.84 -6.15 -8.64
N LEU A 132 18.55 -7.28 -8.59
CA LEU A 132 20.00 -7.30 -8.36
C LEU A 132 20.78 -6.61 -9.49
N LYS A 133 20.33 -6.78 -10.74
CA LYS A 133 20.95 -6.11 -11.89
C LYS A 133 20.72 -4.60 -11.85
N GLU A 134 19.48 -4.16 -11.60
CA GLU A 134 19.15 -2.74 -11.44
C GLU A 134 19.93 -2.11 -10.28
N ALA A 135 20.04 -2.81 -9.14
CA ALA A 135 20.80 -2.34 -7.98
C ALA A 135 22.31 -2.23 -8.29
N ALA A 136 22.87 -3.15 -9.09
CA ALA A 136 24.27 -3.07 -9.51
C ALA A 136 24.53 -1.89 -10.44
N GLU A 137 23.60 -1.61 -11.37
CA GLU A 137 23.67 -0.47 -12.29
C GLU A 137 23.62 0.86 -11.52
N ILE A 138 22.71 0.99 -10.56
CA ILE A 138 22.59 2.18 -9.70
C ILE A 138 23.87 2.39 -8.87
N ASN A 139 24.40 1.34 -8.24
CA ASN A 139 25.64 1.43 -7.47
C ASN A 139 26.81 1.90 -8.34
N ALA A 140 26.94 1.41 -9.57
CA ALA A 140 27.99 1.84 -10.49
C ALA A 140 27.89 3.34 -10.82
N ILE A 141 26.68 3.85 -11.05
CA ILE A 141 26.44 5.29 -11.30
C ILE A 141 26.83 6.13 -10.08
N LEU A 142 26.35 5.73 -8.90
CA LEU A 142 26.62 6.44 -7.65
C LEU A 142 28.11 6.44 -7.27
N SER A 143 28.81 5.32 -7.48
CA SER A 143 30.27 5.25 -7.31
C SER A 143 31.00 6.16 -8.30
N ARG A 144 30.57 6.19 -9.57
CA ARG A 144 31.17 7.05 -10.60
C ARG A 144 31.03 8.55 -10.29
N ILE A 145 29.89 8.96 -9.73
CA ILE A 145 29.62 10.35 -9.31
C ILE A 145 30.26 10.65 -7.94
N GLY A 146 30.77 9.61 -7.26
CA GLY A 146 31.50 9.73 -6.00
C GLY A 146 30.62 9.82 -4.76
N TRP A 147 29.33 9.50 -4.87
CA TRP A 147 28.38 9.50 -3.75
C TRP A 147 28.62 8.37 -2.75
N ILE A 148 29.16 7.24 -3.20
CA ILE A 148 29.51 6.10 -2.33
C ILE A 148 31.02 6.02 -2.07
N ASN A 149 31.79 6.98 -2.58
CA ASN A 149 33.22 7.01 -2.29
C ASN A 149 33.39 7.39 -0.81
N PRO A 150 34.20 6.64 -0.04
CA PRO A 150 34.47 7.02 1.34
C PRO A 150 35.05 8.43 1.38
N CYS A 151 34.42 9.32 2.14
CA CYS A 151 34.92 10.68 2.36
C CYS A 151 36.25 10.59 3.12
N ASN A 152 37.36 10.80 2.44
CA ASN A 152 38.69 10.67 3.05
C ASN A 152 39.00 11.73 4.14
N ASN A 153 38.19 12.79 4.27
CA ASN A 153 38.43 13.92 5.19
C ASN A 153 37.17 14.35 5.98
N VAL A 154 36.54 13.43 6.72
CA VAL A 154 35.46 13.83 7.65
C VAL A 154 36.00 14.63 8.84
N SER A 155 37.26 14.42 9.22
CA SER A 155 37.95 15.12 10.31
C SER A 155 38.12 16.62 10.08
N ASP A 156 38.33 17.05 8.83
CA ASP A 156 38.52 18.47 8.51
C ASP A 156 37.19 19.24 8.56
N ILE A 157 36.09 18.60 8.15
CA ILE A 157 34.75 19.22 8.17
C ILE A 157 34.28 19.46 9.61
N ILE A 158 34.48 18.49 10.51
CA ILE A 158 34.08 18.59 11.92
C ILE A 158 34.89 19.66 12.67
N SER A 159 36.18 19.80 12.36
CA SER A 159 37.03 20.84 13.00
C SER A 159 36.71 22.27 12.53
N SER A 160 36.09 22.42 11.35
CA SER A 160 35.71 23.70 10.77
C SER A 160 34.41 24.28 11.32
N PHE A 161 33.54 23.44 11.88
CA PHE A 161 32.27 23.88 12.45
C PHE A 161 32.43 24.25 13.92
N LYS A 162 32.53 25.56 14.19
CA LYS A 162 32.45 26.11 15.56
C LYS A 162 31.13 26.86 15.70
N PRO A 163 30.23 26.44 16.61
CA PRO A 163 28.98 27.17 16.82
C PRO A 163 29.29 28.58 17.36
N ASP A 164 28.61 29.59 16.82
CA ASP A 164 28.79 30.99 17.26
C ASP A 164 28.46 31.20 18.74
N ARG A 165 27.57 30.36 19.29
CA ARG A 165 27.19 30.37 20.71
C ARG A 165 26.96 28.94 21.19
N ILE A 166 27.52 28.63 22.35
CA ILE A 166 27.25 27.40 23.09
C ILE A 166 26.42 27.81 24.31
N LEU A 167 25.14 27.42 24.35
CA LEU A 167 24.23 27.70 25.45
C LEU A 167 24.09 26.47 26.34
N SER A 168 24.07 26.66 27.67
CA SER A 168 23.75 25.57 28.61
C SER A 168 22.25 25.26 28.58
N GLY A 169 21.84 24.08 29.05
CA GLY A 169 20.43 23.66 29.04
C GLY A 169 19.47 24.56 29.83
N SER A 170 19.97 25.47 30.65
CA SER A 170 19.17 26.49 31.36
C SER A 170 19.04 27.81 30.59
N GLN A 171 19.66 27.92 29.42
CA GLN A 171 19.69 29.10 28.55
C GLN A 171 18.94 28.89 27.23
N TRP A 172 18.35 27.71 27.04
CA TRP A 172 17.39 27.41 25.97
C TRP A 172 15.95 27.67 26.44
#